data_AF-A0A2N1JPH9-F1
#
_entry.id   AF-A0A2N1JPH9-F1
#
_cell.length_a   1.000
_cell.length_b   1.000
_cell.length_c   1.000
_cell.angle_alpha   90.00
_cell.angle_beta   90.00
_cell.angle_gamma   90.00
#
_symmetry.space_group_name_H-M   'P 1'
#
loop_
_entity.id
_entity.type
_entity.pdbx_description
1 polymer ?
#
loop_
_entity_poly.entity_id
_entity_poly.type
_entity_poly.pdbx_seq_one_letter_code
_entity_poly.pdbx_strand_id
1 'polypeptide(L)'
;MLGAGGAVFAAALAVVWAFVVPEQAGTATGAREIAIRWGHPVCWALLAVVGILIAMDAPRRLRDTVAVVAAASYAAFLIALLTA
;
A
#
# COMPACT_ATOMS: atom_id res chain seq x y z
N MET A 1 -17.44 12.62 -3.88
CA MET A 1 -17.01 11.86 -5.08
C MET A 1 -15.53 11.47 -5.06
N LEU A 2 -14.62 12.31 -4.55
CA LEU A 2 -13.19 12.00 -4.50
C LEU A 2 -12.84 10.70 -3.73
N GLY A 3 -13.54 10.38 -2.63
CA GLY A 3 -13.26 9.17 -1.84
C GLY A 3 -13.50 7.86 -2.62
N ALA A 4 -14.64 7.72 -3.29
CA ALA A 4 -14.98 6.51 -4.05
C ALA A 4 -14.11 6.35 -5.31
N GLY A 5 -13.88 7.44 -6.06
CA GLY A 5 -13.00 7.42 -7.23
C GLY A 5 -11.56 7.06 -6.84
N GLY A 6 -11.04 7.68 -5.77
CA GLY A 6 -9.73 7.35 -5.22
C GLY A 6 -9.64 5.90 -4.73
N ALA A 7 -10.70 5.37 -4.12
CA ALA A 7 -10.74 3.98 -3.67
C ALA A 7 -10.63 2.98 -4.82
N VAL A 8 -11.42 3.17 -5.89
CA VAL A 8 -11.41 2.30 -7.07
C VAL A 8 -10.04 2.34 -7.76
N PHE A 9 -9.48 3.54 -7.94
CA PHE A 9 -8.17 3.71 -8.54
C PHE A 9 -7.06 3.05 -7.72
N ALA A 10 -7.06 3.27 -6.40
CA ALA A 10 -6.09 2.67 -5.50
C ALA A 10 -6.22 1.14 -5.47
N ALA A 11 -7.44 0.60 -5.49
CA ALA A 11 -7.68 -0.84 -5.54
C ALA A 11 -7.15 -1.45 -6.84
N ALA A 12 -7.36 -0.79 -7.99
CA ALA A 12 -6.81 -1.23 -9.27
C ALA A 12 -5.27 -1.26 -9.23
N LEU A 13 -4.63 -0.24 -8.67
CA LEU A 13 -3.18 -0.21 -8.51
C LEU A 13 -2.67 -1.28 -7.54
N ALA A 14 -3.41 -1.57 -6.46
CA ALA A 14 -3.05 -2.67 -5.56
C ALA A 14 -3.00 -4.01 -6.30
N VAL A 15 -3.96 -4.28 -7.19
CA VAL A 15 -3.98 -5.48 -8.03
C VAL A 15 -2.79 -5.48 -8.98
N VAL A 16 -2.54 -4.39 -9.71
CA VAL A 16 -1.39 -4.30 -10.64
C VAL A 16 -0.08 -4.60 -9.92
N TRP A 17 0.16 -3.94 -8.78
CA TRP A 17 1.39 -4.08 -8.02
C TRP A 17 1.50 -5.38 -7.22
N ALA A 18 0.43 -6.19 -7.12
CA ALA A 18 0.52 -7.55 -6.62
C ALA A 18 1.18 -8.50 -7.64
N PHE A 19 1.17 -8.15 -8.92
CA PHE A 19 1.78 -8.95 -10.00
C PHE A 19 3.08 -8.32 -10.54
N VAL A 20 3.24 -7.01 -10.45
CA VAL A 20 4.48 -6.32 -10.82
C VAL A 20 5.48 -6.38 -9.66
N VAL A 21 6.30 -7.42 -9.66
CA VAL A 21 7.31 -7.66 -8.63
C VAL A 21 8.68 -7.15 -9.08
N PRO A 22 9.37 -6.30 -8.28
CA PRO A 22 10.74 -5.89 -8.58
C PRO A 22 11.72 -7.07 -8.63
N GLU A 23 12.70 -7.01 -9.53
CA GLU A 23 13.74 -8.06 -9.68
C GLU A 23 14.50 -8.31 -8.36
N GLN A 24 14.68 -7.27 -7.53
CA GLN A 24 15.34 -7.35 -6.22
C GLN A 24 14.64 -8.34 -5.27
N ALA A 25 13.35 -8.63 -5.46
CA ALA A 25 12.66 -9.66 -4.69
C ALA A 25 13.17 -11.08 -5.00
N GLY A 26 13.73 -11.31 -6.19
CA GLY A 26 14.29 -12.60 -6.60
C GLY A 26 15.64 -12.92 -5.95
N THR A 27 16.34 -11.91 -5.44
CA THR A 27 17.65 -12.05 -4.79
C THR A 27 17.60 -11.79 -3.28
N ALA A 28 16.54 -11.15 -2.78
CA ALA A 28 16.30 -10.96 -1.36
C ALA A 28 15.73 -12.23 -0.70
N THR A 29 15.86 -12.32 0.63
CA THR A 29 15.25 -13.40 1.42
C THR A 29 14.54 -12.86 2.66
N GLY A 30 13.64 -13.67 3.22
CA GLY A 30 12.98 -13.39 4.50
C GLY A 30 12.16 -12.11 4.50
N ALA A 31 12.32 -11.29 5.55
CA ALA A 31 11.54 -10.07 5.73
C ALA A 31 11.74 -9.04 4.60
N ARG A 32 12.94 -8.99 4.00
CA ARG A 32 13.25 -8.08 2.90
C ARG A 32 12.49 -8.47 1.64
N GLU A 33 12.47 -9.76 1.29
CA GLU A 33 11.69 -10.27 0.17
C GLU A 33 10.19 -9.93 0.34
N ILE A 34 9.64 -10.18 1.54
CA ILE A 34 8.24 -9.89 1.84
C ILE A 34 7.95 -8.38 1.68
N ALA A 35 8.82 -7.52 2.21
CA ALA A 35 8.65 -6.07 2.10
C ALA A 35 8.70 -5.57 0.65
N ILE A 36 9.59 -6.11 -0.19
CA ILE A 36 9.67 -5.75 -1.62
C ILE A 36 8.42 -6.24 -2.37
N ARG A 37 7.98 -7.48 -2.13
CA ARG A 37 6.81 -8.06 -2.83
C ARG A 37 5.48 -7.44 -2.41
N TRP A 38 5.32 -7.12 -1.12
CA TRP A 38 4.02 -6.80 -0.56
C TRP A 38 3.87 -5.37 -0.05
N GLY A 39 4.95 -4.66 0.28
CA GLY A 39 4.82 -3.33 0.89
C GLY A 39 4.14 -2.31 -0.04
N HIS A 40 4.46 -2.33 -1.34
CA HIS A 40 3.82 -1.43 -2.30
C HIS A 40 2.34 -1.78 -2.59
N PRO A 41 1.96 -3.03 -2.92
CA PRO A 41 0.54 -3.35 -3.13
C PRO A 41 -0.30 -3.22 -1.85
N VAL A 42 0.25 -3.53 -0.66
CA VAL A 42 -0.45 -3.31 0.61
C VAL A 42 -0.69 -1.82 0.87
N CYS A 43 0.29 -0.95 0.58
CA CYS A 43 0.07 0.50 0.64
C CYS A 43 -1.13 0.93 -0.23
N TRP A 44 -1.18 0.50 -1.49
CA TRP A 44 -2.30 0.81 -2.39
C TRP A 44 -3.64 0.26 -1.88
N ALA A 45 -3.66 -0.96 -1.33
CA ALA A 45 -4.85 -1.54 -0.73
C ALA A 45 -5.34 -0.72 0.48
N LEU A 46 -4.43 -0.27 1.34
CA LEU A 46 -4.75 0.57 2.49
C LEU A 46 -5.25 1.97 2.05
N LEU A 47 -4.69 2.55 0.98
CA LEU A 47 -5.21 3.79 0.40
C LEU A 47 -6.62 3.60 -0.17
N ALA A 48 -6.91 2.43 -0.75
CA ALA A 48 -8.28 2.11 -1.16
C ALA A 48 -9.24 2.09 0.04
N VAL A 49 -8.81 1.50 1.16
CA VAL A 49 -9.56 1.53 2.43
C VAL A 49 -9.76 2.97 2.92
N VAL A 50 -8.74 3.84 2.87
CA VAL A 50 -8.89 5.27 3.21
C VAL A 50 -9.96 5.93 2.34
N GLY A 51 -9.96 5.68 1.02
CA GLY A 51 -10.96 6.20 0.09
C GLY A 51 -12.39 5.75 0.45
N ILE A 52 -12.57 4.47 0.81
CA ILE A 52 -13.84 3.92 1.29
C ILE A 52 -14.27 4.60 2.59
N LEU A 53 -13.35 4.73 3.56
CA LEU A 53 -13.63 5.39 4.84
C LEU A 53 -14.03 6.86 4.66
N ILE A 54 -13.42 7.57 3.70
CA ILE A 54 -13.83 8.93 3.33
C ILE A 54 -15.24 8.93 2.71
N ALA A 55 -15.53 7.98 1.81
CA ALA A 55 -16.84 7.88 1.18
C ALA A 55 -17.98 7.56 2.17
N MET A 56 -17.66 6.87 3.26
CA MET A 56 -18.58 6.55 4.36
C MET A 56 -18.61 7.61 5.47
N ASP A 57 -17.91 8.72 5.30
CA ASP A 57 -17.73 9.77 6.31
C ASP A 57 -17.27 9.25 7.69
N ALA A 58 -16.37 8.27 7.67
CA ALA A 58 -15.85 7.63 8.86
C ALA A 58 -15.07 8.62 9.76
N PRO A 59 -14.94 8.34 11.07
CA PRO A 59 -14.19 9.19 11.98
C PRO A 59 -12.78 9.49 11.48
N ARG A 60 -12.34 10.74 11.59
CA ARG A 60 -11.00 11.19 11.14
C ARG A 60 -9.88 10.33 11.72
N ARG A 61 -9.96 9.96 13.00
CA ARG A 61 -8.96 9.11 13.67
C ARG A 61 -8.76 7.77 12.95
N LEU A 62 -9.82 7.15 12.44
CA LEU A 62 -9.74 5.88 11.73
C LEU A 62 -9.06 6.06 10.36
N ARG A 63 -9.45 7.11 9.61
CA ARG A 63 -8.80 7.48 8.35
C ARG A 63 -7.31 7.75 8.52
N ASP A 64 -6.95 8.56 9.51
CA ASP A 64 -5.57 8.94 9.80
C ASP A 64 -4.73 7.71 10.20
N THR A 65 -5.31 6.79 10.99
CA THR A 65 -4.63 5.55 11.39
C THR A 65 -4.32 4.69 10.15
N VAL A 66 -5.29 4.46 9.27
CA VAL A 66 -5.08 3.65 8.06
C VAL A 66 -4.09 4.34 7.12
N ALA A 67 -4.13 5.67 6.99
CA ALA A 67 -3.18 6.42 6.18
C ALA A 67 -1.74 6.30 6.72
N VAL A 68 -1.54 6.34 8.04
CA VAL A 68 -0.23 6.13 8.67
C VAL A 68 0.28 4.71 8.41
N VAL A 69 -0.58 3.70 8.50
CA VAL A 69 -0.19 2.31 8.18
C VAL A 69 0.16 2.15 6.70
N ALA A 70 -0.56 2.83 5.80
CA ALA A 70 -0.21 2.85 4.37
C ALA A 70 1.18 3.46 4.14
N ALA A 71 1.47 4.59 4.79
CA ALA A 71 2.77 5.24 4.72
C ALA A 71 3.88 4.35 5.28
N ALA A 72 3.64 3.67 6.41
CA ALA A 72 4.61 2.73 6.99
C ALA A 72 4.88 1.54 6.07
N SER A 73 3.85 1.01 5.41
CA SER A 73 3.98 -0.07 4.42
C SER A 73 4.83 0.35 3.22
N TYR A 74 4.62 1.57 2.72
CA TYR A 74 5.43 2.13 1.63
C TYR A 74 6.87 2.41 2.04
N ALA A 75 7.07 2.94 3.27
CA ALA A 75 8.41 3.14 3.81
C ALA A 75 9.17 1.82 3.94
N ALA A 76 8.52 0.75 4.42
CA ALA A 76 9.12 -0.58 4.49
C ALA A 76 9.51 -1.10 3.10
N PHE A 77 8.65 -0.91 2.09
CA PHE A 77 8.97 -1.23 0.69
C PHE A 77 10.20 -0.46 0.21
N LEU A 78 10.24 0.86 0.38
CA LEU A 78 11.35 1.69 -0.06
C LEU A 78 12.66 1.33 0.64
N ILE A 79 12.62 1.13 1.96
CA ILE A 79 13.81 0.71 2.72
C ILE A 79 14.31 -0.62 2.16
N ALA A 80 13.46 -1.64 2.07
CA ALA A 80 13.85 -2.96 1.58
C ALA A 80 14.36 -2.95 0.13
N LEU A 81 13.78 -2.11 -0.73
CA LEU A 81 14.17 -1.97 -2.13
C LEU A 81 15.52 -1.25 -2.28
N LEU A 82 15.77 -0.21 -1.48
CA LEU A 82 16.95 0.66 -1.60
C LEU A 82 18.15 0.16 -0.78
N THR A 83 17.93 -0.64 0.26
CA THR A 83 19.01 -1.26 1.04
C THR A 83 19.30 -2.65 0.49
N ALA A 84 20.57 -2.90 0.15
CA ALA A 84 21.07 -4.16 -0.42
C ALA A 84 21.02 -5.32 0.58
#